data_AF-A0A512IEW6-F1
#
_entry.id   AF-A0A512IEW6-F1
#
_cell.length_a   1.000
_cell.length_b   1.000
_cell.length_c   1.000
_cell.angle_alpha   90.00
_cell.angle_beta   90.00
_cell.angle_gamma   90.00
#
_symmetry.space_group_name_H-M   'P 1'
#
loop_
_entity.id
_entity.type
_entity.pdbx_description
1 polymer ?
#
loop_
_entity_poly.entity_id
_entity_poly.type
_entity_poly.pdbx_seq_one_letter_code
_entity_poly.pdbx_strand_id
1 'polypeptide(L)'
;MTTTPQDQQQPSARIALDDDSAVVVIGSGAGGGTLAHELTEKGIKVVLLEAGPHLTSEDWVNDEWEAFHQMAWLDPRTTTGSWRIARDFPNLPAWLVKAVGGTTTHWSGATPRFKAHEFRTRSVYGRVDGANLLDWPITLEDLAPYYDRAERKIGSTHRHGRPPLPANNNYKVLAAGAQKLGYRHYATGPYGTNAEPYDGRPASIQDGFNFQGDKNRSKWSTLVSEIPKALRTGHLDLRPQCHAVQITHTEKGLVDSVVYVDGDGQVQRQRARLVAVACNAIETPRLLMLSASPLFPDGLANSSGQLGRNYMRHTTGSVYAQFDRPVRMYRGETMAGIVADESRHDVDRGFAGGYYMETISLGPAFLASFGDPGAWGPDFTALLDGYEHTAGMWVVGEDMPQETNRVTLNTTVTDHLGLPVPNVHFDDHPNDVAMRNHGYQQGSLLYESVGAVSTHRTPPYPATHNMGTARMSERPEDGVTNAFGQTHDVPNLFVSDGSLFTTGAAANPTLTIVALATRQADYIAEQLAGRHL
;
A
#
# COMPACT_ATOMS: atom_id res chain seq x y z
N MET A 1 -15.06 -32.17 6.15
CA MET A 1 -16.12 -31.14 6.31
C MET A 1 -16.51 -30.70 4.92
N THR A 2 -17.81 -30.72 4.64
CA THR A 2 -18.45 -30.43 3.36
C THR A 2 -18.00 -29.08 2.81
N THR A 3 -17.39 -29.10 1.62
CA THR A 3 -17.15 -27.90 0.80
C THR A 3 -18.49 -27.24 0.49
N THR A 4 -18.72 -26.05 1.04
CA THR A 4 -19.91 -25.26 0.74
C THR A 4 -19.83 -24.79 -0.72
N PRO A 5 -20.93 -24.78 -1.50
CA PRO A 5 -20.92 -24.42 -2.93
C PRO A 5 -20.67 -22.94 -3.28
N GLN A 6 -19.96 -22.17 -2.43
CA GLN A 6 -19.85 -20.71 -2.59
C GLN A 6 -18.68 -20.22 -3.47
N ASP A 7 -17.79 -21.12 -3.92
CA ASP A 7 -16.60 -20.78 -4.72
C ASP A 7 -16.81 -20.88 -6.24
N GLN A 8 -18.04 -21.04 -6.73
CA GLN A 8 -18.31 -20.80 -8.14
C GLN A 8 -18.19 -19.29 -8.39
N GLN A 9 -17.26 -18.88 -9.28
CA GLN A 9 -17.17 -17.52 -9.81
C GLN A 9 -18.58 -17.03 -10.14
N GLN A 10 -19.14 -16.20 -9.26
CA GLN A 10 -20.46 -15.64 -9.52
C GLN A 10 -20.35 -14.82 -10.80
N PRO A 11 -21.28 -14.98 -11.75
CA PRO A 11 -21.22 -14.25 -13.00
C PRO A 11 -21.23 -12.75 -12.67
N SER A 12 -20.14 -12.08 -13.01
CA SER A 12 -20.03 -10.64 -12.95
C SER A 12 -21.13 -10.02 -13.82
N ALA A 13 -21.76 -8.94 -13.36
CA ALA A 13 -22.61 -8.16 -14.24
C ALA A 13 -21.76 -7.69 -15.44
N ARG A 14 -22.33 -7.67 -16.64
CA ARG A 14 -21.66 -7.05 -17.79
C ARG A 14 -22.33 -5.74 -18.11
N ILE A 15 -21.62 -4.66 -17.86
CA ILE A 15 -22.05 -3.29 -18.18
C ILE A 15 -21.66 -3.01 -19.63
N ALA A 16 -22.58 -2.43 -20.41
CA ALA A 16 -22.32 -2.13 -21.81
C ALA A 16 -21.24 -1.04 -21.95
N LEU A 17 -20.44 -1.11 -23.01
CA LEU A 17 -19.35 -0.16 -23.26
C LEU A 17 -19.86 1.28 -23.43
N ASP A 18 -21.10 1.47 -23.86
CA ASP A 18 -21.78 2.74 -24.07
C ASP A 18 -22.62 3.21 -22.87
N ASP A 19 -22.70 2.45 -21.77
CA ASP A 19 -23.42 2.84 -20.55
C ASP A 19 -22.67 3.98 -19.82
N ASP A 20 -23.12 5.22 -20.05
CA ASP A 20 -22.58 6.44 -19.44
C ASP A 20 -23.10 6.71 -18.02
N SER A 21 -23.89 5.80 -17.44
CA SER A 21 -24.32 5.85 -16.05
C SER A 21 -23.35 5.14 -15.09
N ALA A 22 -22.43 4.34 -15.62
CA ALA A 22 -21.51 3.54 -14.82
C ALA A 22 -20.40 4.40 -14.18
N VAL A 23 -19.99 4.00 -12.97
CA VAL A 23 -18.74 4.46 -12.37
C VAL A 23 -17.62 3.52 -12.82
N VAL A 24 -16.53 4.05 -13.36
CA VAL A 24 -15.35 3.26 -13.70
C VAL A 24 -14.29 3.42 -12.62
N VAL A 25 -13.93 2.32 -11.95
CA VAL A 25 -12.82 2.24 -11.00
C VAL A 25 -11.65 1.54 -11.68
N ILE A 26 -10.47 2.17 -11.68
CA ILE A 26 -9.27 1.65 -12.34
C ILE A 26 -8.28 1.17 -11.28
N GLY A 27 -8.04 -0.14 -11.22
CA GLY A 27 -7.21 -0.79 -10.21
C GLY A 27 -8.05 -1.40 -9.08
N SER A 28 -7.82 -2.68 -8.79
CA SER A 28 -8.61 -3.46 -7.82
C SER A 28 -7.95 -3.62 -6.45
N GLY A 29 -6.93 -2.81 -6.17
CA GLY A 29 -6.17 -2.78 -4.92
C GLY A 29 -6.99 -2.34 -3.69
N ALA A 30 -6.28 -2.06 -2.59
CA ALA A 30 -6.88 -1.69 -1.29
C ALA A 30 -8.00 -0.64 -1.41
N GLY A 31 -7.74 0.45 -2.15
CA GLY A 31 -8.71 1.52 -2.29
C GLY A 31 -9.76 1.26 -3.37
N GLY A 32 -9.36 0.82 -4.56
CA GLY A 32 -10.30 0.56 -5.66
C GLY A 32 -11.27 -0.60 -5.41
N GLY A 33 -10.79 -1.72 -4.86
CA GLY A 33 -11.65 -2.84 -4.48
C GLY A 33 -12.62 -2.50 -3.34
N THR A 34 -12.16 -1.71 -2.36
CA THR A 34 -13.03 -1.21 -1.28
C THR A 34 -14.07 -0.23 -1.82
N LEU A 35 -13.66 0.73 -2.65
CA LEU A 35 -14.55 1.71 -3.25
C LEU A 35 -15.63 1.03 -4.10
N ALA A 36 -15.24 0.06 -4.94
CA ALA A 36 -16.17 -0.72 -5.74
C ALA A 36 -17.21 -1.44 -4.87
N HIS A 37 -16.77 -2.06 -3.77
CA HIS A 37 -17.68 -2.70 -2.82
C HIS A 37 -18.67 -1.72 -2.19
N GLU A 38 -18.19 -0.59 -1.66
CA GLU A 38 -19.06 0.41 -1.02
C GLU A 38 -20.08 1.02 -2.00
N LEU A 39 -19.66 1.33 -3.23
CA LEU A 39 -20.57 1.89 -4.24
C LEU A 39 -21.61 0.87 -4.69
N THR A 40 -21.22 -0.39 -4.87
CA THR A 40 -22.14 -1.45 -5.30
C THR A 40 -23.14 -1.84 -4.20
N GLU A 41 -22.76 -1.79 -2.92
CA GLU A 41 -23.70 -1.93 -1.79
C GLU A 41 -24.77 -0.82 -1.79
N LYS A 42 -24.48 0.34 -2.40
CA LYS A 42 -25.42 1.46 -2.57
C LYS A 42 -26.22 1.38 -3.88
N GLY A 43 -26.10 0.30 -4.64
CA GLY A 43 -26.82 0.09 -5.90
C GLY A 43 -26.21 0.77 -7.12
N ILE A 44 -24.98 1.31 -7.01
CA ILE A 44 -24.30 1.99 -8.09
C ILE A 44 -23.60 0.95 -8.97
N LYS A 45 -23.81 1.04 -10.28
CA LYS A 45 -23.12 0.20 -11.27
C LYS A 45 -21.63 0.57 -11.34
N VAL A 46 -20.76 -0.40 -11.14
CA VAL A 46 -19.31 -0.20 -11.17
C VAL A 46 -18.66 -1.10 -12.21
N VAL A 47 -17.87 -0.52 -13.10
CA VAL A 47 -16.87 -1.27 -13.89
C VAL A 47 -15.54 -1.18 -13.17
N LEU A 48 -14.99 -2.32 -12.75
CA LEU A 48 -13.70 -2.41 -12.07
C LEU A 48 -12.67 -3.02 -13.03
N LEU A 49 -11.79 -2.17 -13.56
CA LEU A 49 -10.72 -2.58 -14.46
C LEU A 49 -9.48 -2.98 -13.64
N GLU A 50 -8.87 -4.12 -13.96
CA GLU A 50 -7.63 -4.58 -13.34
C GLU A 50 -6.65 -5.03 -14.43
N ALA A 51 -5.42 -4.52 -14.42
CA ALA A 51 -4.41 -4.84 -15.43
C ALA A 51 -3.89 -6.28 -15.32
N GLY A 52 -3.96 -6.89 -14.14
CA GLY A 52 -3.50 -8.25 -13.87
C GLY A 52 -4.57 -9.34 -13.94
N PRO A 53 -4.16 -10.62 -13.79
CA PRO A 53 -5.08 -11.76 -13.76
C PRO A 53 -5.89 -11.82 -12.45
N HIS A 54 -6.97 -12.61 -12.48
CA HIS A 54 -7.73 -12.97 -11.28
C HIS A 54 -7.20 -14.27 -10.70
N LEU A 55 -6.27 -14.17 -9.77
CA LEU A 55 -5.70 -15.31 -9.06
C LEU A 55 -6.60 -15.72 -7.89
N THR A 56 -6.62 -17.02 -7.59
CA THR A 56 -7.39 -17.63 -6.51
C THR A 56 -6.46 -18.26 -5.47
N SER A 57 -7.02 -18.69 -4.34
CA SER A 57 -6.24 -19.39 -3.30
C SER A 57 -5.59 -20.69 -3.77
N GLU A 58 -6.14 -21.32 -4.81
CA GLU A 58 -5.60 -22.56 -5.38
C GLU A 58 -4.40 -22.32 -6.31
N ASP A 59 -4.30 -21.11 -6.89
CA ASP A 59 -3.23 -20.76 -7.82
C ASP A 59 -1.90 -20.49 -7.11
N TRP A 60 -1.92 -20.01 -5.87
CA TRP A 60 -0.70 -19.65 -5.15
C TRP A 60 0.25 -20.84 -5.03
N VAL A 61 1.55 -20.58 -5.08
CA VAL A 61 2.59 -21.58 -4.77
C VAL A 61 3.34 -21.10 -3.54
N ASN A 62 3.53 -21.96 -2.54
CA ASN A 62 4.27 -21.61 -1.32
C ASN A 62 5.79 -21.71 -1.55
N ASP A 63 6.27 -20.96 -2.55
CA ASP A 63 7.67 -20.72 -2.90
C ASP A 63 7.81 -19.21 -3.15
N GLU A 64 8.78 -18.56 -2.49
CA GLU A 64 8.83 -17.09 -2.46
C GLU A 64 8.98 -16.46 -3.86
N TRP A 65 9.79 -17.09 -4.71
CA TRP A 65 10.04 -16.57 -6.05
C TRP A 65 8.90 -16.90 -6.99
N GLU A 66 8.35 -18.11 -6.94
CA GLU A 66 7.19 -18.44 -7.76
C GLU A 66 6.00 -17.52 -7.42
N ALA A 67 5.66 -17.39 -6.14
CA ALA A 67 4.61 -16.49 -5.67
C ALA A 67 4.85 -15.03 -6.11
N PHE A 68 6.09 -14.55 -6.02
CA PHE A 68 6.45 -13.23 -6.52
C PHE A 68 6.14 -13.08 -8.01
N HIS A 69 6.58 -14.02 -8.86
CA HIS A 69 6.34 -13.95 -10.30
C HIS A 69 4.87 -14.10 -10.69
N GLN A 70 4.06 -14.78 -9.88
CA GLN A 70 2.62 -14.91 -10.12
C GLN A 70 1.89 -13.57 -10.09
N MET A 71 2.32 -12.62 -9.25
CA MET A 71 1.55 -11.40 -8.96
C MET A 71 2.31 -10.08 -9.08
N ALA A 72 3.64 -10.07 -9.07
CA ALA A 72 4.41 -8.83 -9.10
C ALA A 72 4.20 -8.05 -10.41
N TRP A 73 4.16 -6.72 -10.32
CA TRP A 73 4.09 -5.87 -11.49
C TRP A 73 5.49 -5.66 -12.09
N LEU A 74 5.85 -6.49 -13.06
CA LEU A 74 7.20 -6.52 -13.66
C LEU A 74 7.35 -5.71 -14.95
N ASP A 75 6.29 -5.06 -15.43
CA ASP A 75 6.37 -4.10 -16.53
C ASP A 75 7.50 -3.07 -16.29
N PRO A 76 8.23 -2.66 -17.34
CA PRO A 76 9.44 -1.86 -17.20
C PRO A 76 9.18 -0.51 -16.53
N ARG A 77 10.11 -0.11 -15.68
CA ARG A 77 10.16 1.21 -15.01
C ARG A 77 11.61 1.66 -14.93
N THR A 78 11.83 2.96 -14.86
CA THR A 78 13.15 3.51 -14.57
C THR A 78 13.17 4.15 -13.19
N THR A 79 14.38 4.32 -12.65
CA THR A 79 14.59 4.93 -11.35
C THR A 79 15.77 5.89 -11.38
N THR A 80 15.67 6.98 -10.63
CA THR A 80 16.73 7.99 -10.49
C THR A 80 16.76 8.54 -9.06
N GLY A 81 17.77 9.37 -8.76
CA GLY A 81 17.99 9.94 -7.43
C GLY A 81 19.13 9.24 -6.69
N SER A 82 19.38 9.69 -5.47
CA SER A 82 20.52 9.29 -4.63
C SER A 82 20.26 8.04 -3.80
N TRP A 83 19.01 7.59 -3.69
CA TRP A 83 18.66 6.40 -2.92
C TRP A 83 19.33 5.12 -3.40
N ARG A 84 19.70 4.26 -2.46
CA ARG A 84 20.39 2.98 -2.72
C ARG A 84 19.63 2.06 -3.68
N ILE A 85 18.30 2.13 -3.71
CA ILE A 85 17.43 1.32 -4.59
C ILE A 85 17.74 1.58 -6.07
N ALA A 86 18.10 2.81 -6.47
CA ALA A 86 18.45 3.09 -7.86
C ALA A 86 19.67 2.30 -8.34
N ARG A 87 20.55 1.90 -7.43
CA ARG A 87 21.72 1.07 -7.72
C ARG A 87 21.39 -0.42 -7.59
N ASP A 88 20.75 -0.81 -6.51
CA ASP A 88 20.56 -2.23 -6.15
C ASP A 88 19.44 -2.88 -6.97
N PHE A 89 18.40 -2.12 -7.32
CA PHE A 89 17.20 -2.58 -8.03
C PHE A 89 16.76 -1.57 -9.12
N PRO A 90 17.61 -1.30 -10.14
CA PRO A 90 17.38 -0.23 -11.12
C PRO A 90 16.08 -0.39 -11.94
N ASN A 91 15.53 -1.60 -12.02
CA ASN A 91 14.30 -1.90 -12.76
C ASN A 91 13.11 -2.25 -11.84
N LEU A 92 13.30 -2.20 -10.52
CA LEU A 92 12.28 -2.57 -9.53
C LEU A 92 12.30 -1.57 -8.36
N PRO A 93 11.96 -0.28 -8.59
CA PRO A 93 11.99 0.74 -7.54
C PRO A 93 10.98 0.51 -6.41
N ALA A 94 9.95 -0.30 -6.67
CA ALA A 94 8.89 -0.63 -5.74
C ALA A 94 8.40 -2.06 -5.95
N TRP A 95 7.91 -2.69 -4.87
CA TRP A 95 7.14 -3.93 -4.95
C TRP A 95 5.66 -3.61 -5.09
N LEU A 96 5.18 -3.77 -6.31
CA LEU A 96 3.78 -3.61 -6.69
C LEU A 96 3.21 -4.96 -7.13
N VAL A 97 1.90 -5.11 -7.01
CA VAL A 97 1.17 -6.28 -7.52
C VAL A 97 0.30 -5.87 -8.70
N LYS A 98 0.35 -6.67 -9.76
CA LYS A 98 -0.49 -6.62 -10.95
C LYS A 98 -1.37 -7.88 -10.97
N ALA A 99 -2.42 -7.88 -10.15
CA ALA A 99 -3.41 -8.95 -10.03
C ALA A 99 -4.67 -8.40 -9.34
N VAL A 100 -5.81 -9.09 -9.50
CA VAL A 100 -7.03 -8.76 -8.77
C VAL A 100 -6.74 -8.76 -7.26
N GLY A 101 -7.04 -7.64 -6.60
CA GLY A 101 -6.72 -7.38 -5.20
C GLY A 101 -5.51 -6.46 -4.96
N GLY A 102 -4.70 -6.23 -5.99
CA GLY A 102 -3.48 -5.43 -5.91
C GLY A 102 -2.55 -5.86 -4.76
N THR A 103 -1.77 -4.92 -4.22
CA THR A 103 -0.75 -5.23 -3.19
C THR A 103 -1.33 -5.80 -1.88
N THR A 104 -2.66 -5.79 -1.70
CA THR A 104 -3.30 -6.48 -0.56
C THR A 104 -3.25 -8.01 -0.66
N THR A 105 -2.84 -8.57 -1.80
CA THR A 105 -2.51 -10.00 -1.88
C THR A 105 -1.15 -10.31 -1.25
N HIS A 106 -0.17 -9.40 -1.40
CA HIS A 106 1.22 -9.58 -0.94
C HIS A 106 1.56 -8.86 0.40
N TRP A 107 0.67 -8.03 0.95
CA TRP A 107 0.96 -7.31 2.20
C TRP A 107 0.94 -8.22 3.45
N SER A 108 1.49 -7.74 4.57
CA SER A 108 1.55 -8.46 5.86
C SER A 108 0.31 -8.27 6.75
N GLY A 109 -0.55 -7.31 6.42
CA GLY A 109 -1.77 -7.03 7.18
C GLY A 109 -1.64 -6.00 8.30
N ALA A 110 -0.53 -5.26 8.44
CA ALA A 110 -0.42 -4.24 9.50
C ALA A 110 -1.52 -3.16 9.38
N THR A 111 -2.20 -2.86 10.48
CA THR A 111 -3.32 -1.89 10.53
C THR A 111 -3.24 -0.86 11.67
N PRO A 112 -2.09 -0.21 11.91
CA PRO A 112 -2.06 0.94 12.82
C PRO A 112 -2.87 2.12 12.26
N ARG A 113 -3.50 2.90 13.15
CA ARG A 113 -4.13 4.17 12.79
C ARG A 113 -3.09 5.29 12.78
N PHE A 114 -3.35 6.34 12.01
CA PHE A 114 -2.65 7.61 12.18
C PHE A 114 -3.01 8.24 13.53
N LYS A 115 -2.09 9.03 14.07
CA LYS A 115 -2.25 9.83 15.28
C LYS A 115 -2.62 11.26 14.90
N ALA A 116 -3.25 11.98 15.83
CA ALA A 116 -3.76 13.34 15.57
C ALA A 116 -2.70 14.38 15.15
N HIS A 117 -1.42 14.16 15.49
CA HIS A 117 -0.34 15.04 15.03
C HIS A 117 0.12 14.73 13.60
N GLU A 118 -0.05 13.49 13.14
CA GLU A 118 0.34 13.04 11.79
C GLU A 118 -0.61 13.60 10.70
N PHE A 119 -1.79 14.11 11.09
CA PHE A 119 -2.66 14.91 10.20
C PHE A 119 -2.27 16.39 10.14
N ARG A 120 -1.46 16.87 11.09
CA ARG A 120 -1.10 18.28 11.26
C ARG A 120 0.41 18.47 11.19
N THR A 121 1.07 17.80 10.25
CA THR A 121 2.53 17.74 10.18
C THR A 121 3.18 19.10 9.96
N ARG A 122 2.58 19.99 9.15
CA ARG A 122 3.12 21.34 8.96
C ARG A 122 2.94 22.18 10.22
N SER A 123 1.77 22.12 10.84
CA SER A 123 1.48 22.86 12.07
C SER A 123 2.26 22.35 13.28
N VAL A 124 2.52 21.04 13.37
CA VAL A 124 3.19 20.40 14.51
C VAL A 124 4.71 20.33 14.32
N TYR A 125 5.19 19.89 13.16
CA TYR A 125 6.63 19.75 12.91
C TYR A 125 7.28 21.09 12.52
N GLY A 126 6.46 22.05 12.06
CA GLY A 126 6.93 23.36 11.60
C GLY A 126 7.58 23.30 10.21
N ARG A 127 8.59 24.15 10.00
CA ARG A 127 9.42 24.08 8.78
C ARG A 127 10.56 23.11 9.02
N VAL A 128 10.64 22.09 8.17
CA VAL A 128 11.79 21.21 8.06
C VAL A 128 12.46 21.54 6.72
N ASP A 129 13.71 21.99 6.76
CA ASP A 129 14.44 22.42 5.56
C ASP A 129 14.58 21.26 4.58
N GLY A 130 14.19 21.48 3.32
CA GLY A 130 14.16 20.45 2.27
C GLY A 130 12.82 19.70 2.17
N ALA A 131 11.95 19.77 3.18
CA ALA A 131 10.64 19.13 3.16
C ALA A 131 9.53 20.06 2.66
N ASN A 132 8.61 19.50 1.88
CA ASN A 132 7.39 20.12 1.39
C ASN A 132 6.16 19.72 2.23
N LEU A 133 6.27 19.88 3.55
CA LEU A 133 5.24 19.53 4.52
C LEU A 133 3.97 20.36 4.34
N LEU A 134 2.82 19.69 4.46
CA LEU A 134 1.49 20.27 4.42
C LEU A 134 0.61 19.57 5.46
N ASP A 135 -0.31 20.31 6.09
CA ASP A 135 -1.35 19.69 6.92
C ASP A 135 -2.38 18.98 6.02
N TRP A 136 -2.88 17.85 6.50
CA TRP A 136 -3.98 17.18 5.81
C TRP A 136 -5.23 18.08 5.84
N PRO A 137 -6.03 18.13 4.77
CA PRO A 137 -7.30 18.86 4.77
C PRO A 137 -8.42 18.12 5.53
N ILE A 138 -8.06 17.15 6.37
CA ILE A 138 -8.92 16.36 7.24
C ILE A 138 -8.17 16.07 8.55
N THR A 139 -8.92 15.79 9.59
CA THR A 139 -8.41 15.48 10.92
C THR A 139 -8.57 14.00 11.28
N LEU A 140 -7.98 13.58 12.42
CA LEU A 140 -8.24 12.25 12.95
C LEU A 140 -9.72 12.08 13.30
N GLU A 141 -10.38 13.13 13.80
CA GLU A 141 -11.79 13.13 14.15
C GLU A 141 -12.67 12.89 12.93
N ASP A 142 -12.35 13.48 11.78
CA ASP A 142 -13.06 13.26 10.52
C ASP A 142 -12.94 11.81 10.04
N LEU A 143 -11.76 11.20 10.22
CA LEU A 143 -11.47 9.86 9.73
C LEU A 143 -11.77 8.74 10.74
N ALA A 144 -11.92 9.05 12.04
CA ALA A 144 -12.12 8.07 13.11
C ALA A 144 -13.32 7.14 12.88
N PRO A 145 -14.51 7.61 12.44
CA PRO A 145 -15.63 6.72 12.13
C PRO A 145 -15.33 5.78 10.96
N TYR A 146 -14.52 6.23 10.01
CA TYR A 146 -14.13 5.43 8.85
C TYR A 146 -12.99 4.46 9.17
N TYR A 147 -12.10 4.79 10.10
CA TYR A 147 -11.17 3.84 10.68
C TYR A 147 -11.92 2.69 11.38
N ASP A 148 -12.97 3.00 12.15
CA ASP A 148 -13.81 1.96 12.79
C ASP A 148 -14.46 1.03 11.74
N ARG A 149 -14.96 1.59 10.62
CA ARG A 149 -15.52 0.78 9.53
C ARG A 149 -14.44 -0.06 8.85
N ALA A 150 -13.28 0.54 8.55
CA ALA A 150 -12.15 -0.14 7.91
C ALA A 150 -11.61 -1.28 8.78
N GLU A 151 -11.44 -1.07 10.09
CA GLU A 151 -11.00 -2.12 11.02
C GLU A 151 -12.00 -3.29 11.11
N ARG A 152 -13.31 -3.02 11.06
CA ARG A 152 -14.34 -4.08 11.01
C ARG A 152 -14.34 -4.84 9.68
N LYS A 153 -14.17 -4.14 8.55
CA LYS A 153 -14.07 -4.77 7.21
C LYS A 153 -12.83 -5.65 7.08
N ILE A 154 -11.68 -5.09 7.44
CA ILE A 154 -10.42 -5.82 7.43
C ILE A 154 -10.44 -6.97 8.43
N GLY A 155 -11.14 -6.78 9.55
CA GLY A 155 -11.01 -7.69 10.67
C GLY A 155 -9.66 -7.48 11.35
N SER A 156 -9.43 -6.27 11.84
CA SER A 156 -8.19 -5.93 12.54
C SER A 156 -8.16 -6.56 13.94
N THR A 157 -7.11 -7.30 14.28
CA THR A 157 -6.91 -7.85 15.63
C THR A 157 -6.69 -6.76 16.67
N HIS A 158 -6.97 -7.03 17.94
CA HIS A 158 -6.98 -6.04 19.03
C HIS A 158 -8.01 -4.90 18.90
N ARG A 159 -8.83 -4.91 17.84
CA ARG A 159 -9.84 -3.89 17.57
C ARG A 159 -11.24 -4.48 17.67
N HIS A 160 -12.19 -3.69 18.16
CA HIS A 160 -13.60 -4.06 18.24
C HIS A 160 -13.88 -5.44 18.89
N GLY A 161 -13.11 -5.78 19.94
CA GLY A 161 -13.26 -7.05 20.66
C GLY A 161 -12.59 -8.26 20.00
N ARG A 162 -11.90 -8.07 18.86
CA ARG A 162 -11.18 -9.16 18.18
C ARG A 162 -9.95 -9.59 18.97
N PRO A 163 -9.70 -10.91 19.11
CA PRO A 163 -8.55 -11.41 19.85
C PRO A 163 -7.21 -11.11 19.15
N PRO A 164 -6.10 -11.11 19.90
CA PRO A 164 -4.75 -11.04 19.33
C PRO A 164 -4.41 -12.29 18.51
N LEU A 165 -3.45 -12.17 17.59
CA LEU A 165 -2.83 -13.35 16.99
C LEU A 165 -2.00 -14.11 18.04
N PRO A 166 -1.96 -15.45 18.00
CA PRO A 166 -1.09 -16.21 18.88
C PRO A 166 0.39 -15.84 18.67
N ALA A 167 1.12 -15.67 19.75
CA ALA A 167 2.53 -15.26 19.74
C ALA A 167 3.44 -16.32 19.11
N ASN A 168 4.07 -15.97 17.98
CA ASN A 168 5.17 -16.73 17.42
C ASN A 168 6.50 -16.45 18.16
N ASN A 169 7.57 -17.16 17.80
CA ASN A 169 8.85 -17.01 18.48
C ASN A 169 9.55 -15.67 18.16
N ASN A 170 9.40 -15.15 16.94
CA ASN A 170 9.97 -13.85 16.57
C ASN A 170 9.41 -12.74 17.49
N TYR A 171 8.08 -12.73 17.66
CA TYR A 171 7.40 -11.83 18.58
C TYR A 171 7.84 -12.03 20.03
N LYS A 172 8.02 -13.26 20.52
CA LYS A 172 8.46 -13.49 21.91
C LYS A 172 9.84 -12.88 22.18
N VAL A 173 10.75 -12.96 21.21
CA VAL A 173 12.06 -12.30 21.29
C VAL A 173 11.89 -10.77 21.29
N LEU A 174 11.09 -10.23 20.35
CA LEU A 174 10.80 -8.80 20.28
C LEU A 174 10.20 -8.27 21.61
N ALA A 175 9.17 -8.94 22.12
CA ALA A 175 8.46 -8.55 23.34
C ALA A 175 9.37 -8.59 24.58
N ALA A 176 10.22 -9.62 24.70
CA ALA A 176 11.18 -9.72 25.81
C ALA A 176 12.20 -8.56 25.77
N GLY A 177 12.71 -8.22 24.59
CA GLY A 177 13.63 -7.09 24.43
C GLY A 177 12.93 -5.76 24.69
N ALA A 178 11.71 -5.60 24.18
CA ALA A 178 10.90 -4.40 24.39
C ALA A 178 10.64 -4.16 25.89
N GLN A 179 10.23 -5.21 26.61
CA GLN A 179 10.04 -5.17 28.06
C GLN A 179 11.32 -4.76 28.79
N LYS A 180 12.48 -5.30 28.42
CA LYS A 180 13.75 -5.03 29.08
C LYS A 180 14.27 -3.61 28.86
N LEU A 181 13.98 -3.03 27.70
CA LEU A 181 14.27 -1.62 27.40
C LEU A 181 13.23 -0.65 27.96
N GLY A 182 12.14 -1.15 28.55
CA GLY A 182 11.09 -0.33 29.16
C GLY A 182 10.03 0.20 28.19
N TYR A 183 9.99 -0.31 26.95
CA TYR A 183 8.87 -0.05 26.03
C TYR A 183 7.57 -0.62 26.60
N ARG A 184 6.46 0.05 26.32
CA ARG A 184 5.13 -0.25 26.90
C ARG A 184 4.08 -0.61 25.86
N HIS A 185 4.29 -0.22 24.61
CA HIS A 185 3.32 -0.38 23.54
C HIS A 185 3.80 -1.43 22.54
N TYR A 186 3.91 -2.67 22.99
CA TYR A 186 4.22 -3.82 22.14
C TYR A 186 3.13 -4.89 22.18
N ALA A 187 2.82 -5.48 21.02
CA ALA A 187 1.73 -6.46 20.84
C ALA A 187 1.89 -7.28 19.56
N THR A 188 1.11 -8.37 19.41
CA THR A 188 0.96 -9.13 18.15
C THR A 188 -0.09 -8.49 17.22
N GLY A 189 -0.13 -7.16 17.14
CA GLY A 189 -1.11 -6.42 16.35
C GLY A 189 -1.22 -4.94 16.67
N PRO A 190 -2.05 -4.20 15.91
CA PRO A 190 -3.18 -4.70 15.11
C PRO A 190 -2.83 -5.22 13.69
N TYR A 191 -3.36 -6.41 13.32
CA TYR A 191 -3.22 -7.01 11.98
C TYR A 191 -4.56 -7.43 11.36
N GLY A 192 -4.65 -7.38 10.04
CA GLY A 192 -5.77 -7.82 9.21
C GLY A 192 -5.79 -9.32 8.90
N THR A 193 -5.16 -10.13 9.73
CA THR A 193 -5.24 -11.60 9.67
C THR A 193 -6.13 -12.12 10.79
N ASN A 194 -6.99 -13.07 10.46
CA ASN A 194 -7.94 -13.64 11.41
C ASN A 194 -7.25 -14.54 12.45
N ALA A 195 -7.34 -14.16 13.73
CA ALA A 195 -6.96 -15.03 14.85
C ALA A 195 -8.05 -16.09 15.16
N GLU A 196 -9.29 -15.79 14.79
CA GLU A 196 -10.45 -16.68 14.83
C GLU A 196 -11.29 -16.47 13.56
N PRO A 197 -12.17 -17.41 13.16
CA PRO A 197 -13.02 -17.22 11.99
C PRO A 197 -13.84 -15.94 12.10
N TYR A 198 -13.83 -15.11 11.06
CA TYR A 198 -14.52 -13.82 11.05
C TYR A 198 -14.90 -13.44 9.63
N ASP A 199 -16.13 -12.95 9.46
CA ASP A 199 -16.63 -12.40 8.20
C ASP A 199 -16.47 -13.37 7.01
N GLY A 200 -16.83 -14.63 7.24
CA GLY A 200 -16.76 -15.70 6.25
C GLY A 200 -15.36 -16.22 5.93
N ARG A 201 -14.31 -15.68 6.56
CA ARG A 201 -12.91 -16.13 6.40
C ARG A 201 -12.46 -16.97 7.59
N PRO A 202 -11.66 -18.03 7.38
CA PRO A 202 -11.17 -18.87 8.49
C PRO A 202 -10.14 -18.15 9.35
N ALA A 203 -9.80 -18.75 10.49
CA ALA A 203 -8.63 -18.35 11.27
C ALA A 203 -7.33 -18.73 10.53
N SER A 204 -6.26 -17.98 10.76
CA SER A 204 -4.95 -18.32 10.25
C SER A 204 -4.42 -19.59 10.90
N ILE A 205 -3.75 -20.40 10.08
CA ILE A 205 -3.00 -21.58 10.50
C ILE A 205 -1.54 -21.26 10.86
N GLN A 206 -1.12 -19.99 10.75
CA GLN A 206 0.23 -19.53 11.09
C GLN A 206 1.32 -20.27 10.30
N ASP A 207 1.12 -20.40 8.98
CA ASP A 207 2.01 -21.13 8.08
C ASP A 207 3.28 -20.37 7.66
N GLY A 208 3.35 -19.06 7.93
CA GLY A 208 4.48 -18.20 7.59
C GLY A 208 4.57 -17.81 6.11
N PHE A 209 3.54 -18.11 5.32
CA PHE A 209 3.54 -17.83 3.88
C PHE A 209 2.39 -16.91 3.43
N ASN A 210 1.43 -16.61 4.31
CA ASN A 210 0.28 -15.78 3.92
C ASN A 210 0.65 -14.41 3.34
N PHE A 211 1.81 -13.83 3.71
CA PHE A 211 2.40 -12.63 3.13
C PHE A 211 2.55 -12.73 1.61
N GLN A 212 2.93 -13.89 1.06
CA GLN A 212 3.19 -14.11 -0.37
C GLN A 212 2.03 -14.81 -1.10
N GLY A 213 0.79 -14.49 -0.72
CA GLY A 213 -0.41 -15.14 -1.25
C GLY A 213 -0.97 -16.13 -0.24
N ASP A 214 -2.11 -15.79 0.34
CA ASP A 214 -2.73 -16.59 1.39
C ASP A 214 -3.65 -17.68 0.82
N LYS A 215 -3.15 -18.92 0.80
CA LYS A 215 -3.93 -20.11 0.44
C LYS A 215 -5.10 -20.38 1.37
N ASN A 216 -4.98 -20.02 2.64
CA ASN A 216 -6.01 -20.27 3.65
C ASN A 216 -7.09 -19.17 3.65
N ARG A 217 -6.88 -18.05 2.95
CA ARG A 217 -7.83 -16.91 2.86
C ARG A 217 -8.14 -16.25 4.21
N SER A 218 -7.23 -16.37 5.17
CA SER A 218 -7.36 -15.83 6.53
C SER A 218 -6.92 -14.37 6.67
N LYS A 219 -5.95 -13.93 5.86
CA LYS A 219 -5.49 -12.55 5.71
C LYS A 219 -6.44 -11.78 4.81
N TRP A 220 -6.80 -10.58 5.23
CA TRP A 220 -7.66 -9.72 4.43
C TRP A 220 -6.93 -9.26 3.17
N SER A 221 -7.66 -9.24 2.08
CA SER A 221 -7.33 -8.56 0.84
C SER A 221 -8.65 -8.19 0.17
N THR A 222 -8.63 -7.21 -0.75
CA THR A 222 -9.85 -6.91 -1.52
C THR A 222 -10.26 -8.08 -2.39
N LEU A 223 -9.31 -8.93 -2.83
CA LEU A 223 -9.55 -10.19 -3.54
C LEU A 223 -10.39 -11.18 -2.73
N VAL A 224 -10.10 -11.37 -1.43
CA VAL A 224 -10.78 -12.38 -0.62
C VAL A 224 -12.03 -11.87 0.12
N SER A 225 -12.16 -10.55 0.32
CA SER A 225 -13.26 -9.95 1.10
C SER A 225 -14.14 -9.03 0.25
N GLU A 226 -13.60 -7.90 -0.22
CA GLU A 226 -14.42 -6.81 -0.75
C GLU A 226 -14.99 -7.13 -2.14
N ILE A 227 -14.18 -7.64 -3.07
CA ILE A 227 -14.59 -7.93 -4.45
C ILE A 227 -15.65 -9.06 -4.48
N PRO A 228 -15.51 -10.18 -3.75
CA PRO A 228 -16.58 -11.18 -3.67
C PRO A 228 -17.90 -10.64 -3.12
N LYS A 229 -17.87 -9.70 -2.16
CA LYS A 229 -19.07 -9.04 -1.65
C LYS A 229 -19.69 -8.10 -2.69
N ALA A 230 -18.86 -7.34 -3.39
CA ALA A 230 -19.28 -6.46 -4.48
C ALA A 230 -19.96 -7.26 -5.63
N LEU A 231 -19.40 -8.40 -6.03
CA LEU A 231 -20.00 -9.29 -7.04
C LEU A 231 -21.41 -9.77 -6.64
N ARG A 232 -21.62 -10.11 -5.35
CA ARG A 232 -22.93 -10.56 -4.83
C ARG A 232 -24.04 -9.52 -4.95
N THR A 233 -23.70 -8.24 -5.07
CA THR A 233 -24.70 -7.18 -5.24
C THR A 233 -25.38 -7.21 -6.61
N GLY A 234 -24.74 -7.84 -7.62
CA GLY A 234 -25.18 -7.78 -9.01
C GLY A 234 -24.88 -6.45 -9.72
N HIS A 235 -24.15 -5.53 -9.07
CA HIS A 235 -23.81 -4.21 -9.62
C HIS A 235 -22.34 -4.05 -10.04
N LEU A 236 -21.50 -5.06 -9.80
CA LEU A 236 -20.09 -5.04 -10.21
C LEU A 236 -19.85 -5.76 -11.55
N ASP A 237 -19.16 -5.08 -12.45
CA ASP A 237 -18.50 -5.62 -13.64
C ASP A 237 -16.97 -5.66 -13.42
N LEU A 238 -16.47 -6.78 -12.89
CA LEU A 238 -15.03 -7.00 -12.71
C LEU A 238 -14.41 -7.44 -14.03
N ARG A 239 -13.39 -6.71 -14.50
CA ARG A 239 -12.66 -6.98 -15.74
C ARG A 239 -11.16 -7.13 -15.48
N PRO A 240 -10.67 -8.36 -15.20
CA PRO A 240 -9.25 -8.66 -15.11
C PRO A 240 -8.57 -8.53 -16.48
N GLN A 241 -7.24 -8.44 -16.49
CA GLN A 241 -6.40 -8.29 -17.68
C GLN A 241 -6.83 -7.13 -18.59
N CYS A 242 -7.33 -6.04 -18.01
CA CYS A 242 -7.75 -4.82 -18.70
C CYS A 242 -6.85 -3.65 -18.25
N HIS A 243 -5.88 -3.29 -19.09
CA HIS A 243 -4.92 -2.22 -18.81
C HIS A 243 -5.48 -0.87 -19.29
N ALA A 244 -5.86 0.02 -18.37
CA ALA A 244 -6.28 1.37 -18.73
C ALA A 244 -5.11 2.20 -19.25
N VAL A 245 -5.27 2.81 -20.42
CA VAL A 245 -4.20 3.54 -21.13
C VAL A 245 -4.48 5.03 -21.25
N GLN A 246 -5.75 5.45 -21.17
CA GLN A 246 -6.14 6.86 -21.27
C GLN A 246 -7.51 7.09 -20.64
N ILE A 247 -7.68 8.22 -19.96
CA ILE A 247 -8.97 8.77 -19.55
C ILE A 247 -9.32 9.92 -20.50
N THR A 248 -10.51 9.87 -21.11
CA THR A 248 -10.97 10.91 -22.03
C THR A 248 -11.99 11.83 -21.35
N HIS A 249 -12.16 13.03 -21.89
CA HIS A 249 -13.05 14.04 -21.36
C HIS A 249 -13.82 14.76 -22.46
N THR A 250 -14.95 15.36 -22.08
CA THR A 250 -15.75 16.24 -22.92
C THR A 250 -15.04 17.58 -23.19
N GLU A 251 -15.56 18.39 -24.11
CA GLU A 251 -15.07 19.76 -24.35
C GLU A 251 -15.14 20.68 -23.11
N LYS A 252 -15.95 20.32 -22.11
CA LYS A 252 -16.06 21.03 -20.83
C LYS A 252 -15.05 20.56 -19.78
N GLY A 253 -14.17 19.62 -20.13
CA GLY A 253 -13.17 19.06 -19.22
C GLY A 253 -13.68 17.98 -18.25
N LEU A 254 -14.96 17.58 -18.33
CA LEU A 254 -15.50 16.47 -17.53
C LEU A 254 -15.09 15.12 -18.14
N VAL A 255 -14.62 14.17 -17.31
CA VAL A 255 -14.31 12.82 -17.80
C VAL A 255 -15.55 12.16 -18.40
N ASP A 256 -15.33 11.33 -19.40
CA ASP A 256 -16.44 10.77 -20.17
C ASP A 256 -16.26 9.28 -20.53
N SER A 257 -15.01 8.80 -20.59
CA SER A 257 -14.69 7.43 -20.92
C SER A 257 -13.31 7.04 -20.41
N VAL A 258 -13.09 5.73 -20.27
CA VAL A 258 -11.78 5.13 -20.07
C VAL A 258 -11.45 4.25 -21.28
N VAL A 259 -10.29 4.49 -21.89
CA VAL A 259 -9.72 3.65 -22.95
C VAL A 259 -8.77 2.65 -22.30
N TYR A 260 -8.93 1.38 -22.62
CA TYR A 260 -8.11 0.30 -22.07
C TYR A 260 -7.81 -0.76 -23.13
N VAL A 261 -6.73 -1.52 -22.91
CA VAL A 261 -6.38 -2.71 -23.70
C VAL A 261 -6.83 -3.94 -22.92
N ASP A 262 -7.65 -4.79 -23.51
CA ASP A 262 -8.14 -6.02 -22.87
C ASP A 262 -7.16 -7.20 -22.99
N GLY A 263 -7.53 -8.35 -22.42
CA GLY A 263 -6.69 -9.55 -22.38
C GLY A 263 -6.42 -10.16 -23.76
N ASP A 264 -7.21 -9.79 -24.78
CA ASP A 264 -7.03 -10.19 -26.17
C ASP A 264 -6.22 -9.14 -26.97
N GLY A 265 -5.67 -8.13 -26.29
CA GLY A 265 -4.91 -7.04 -26.87
C GLY A 265 -5.75 -6.03 -27.65
N GLN A 266 -7.09 -6.05 -27.50
CA GLN A 266 -7.98 -5.14 -28.21
C GLN A 266 -8.18 -3.84 -27.43
N VAL A 267 -8.21 -2.72 -28.16
CA VAL A 267 -8.52 -1.42 -27.58
C VAL A 267 -10.03 -1.31 -27.40
N GLN A 268 -10.43 -1.07 -26.15
CA GLN A 268 -11.80 -0.88 -25.73
C GLN A 268 -12.00 0.55 -25.21
N ARG A 269 -13.23 1.05 -25.26
CA ARG A 269 -13.64 2.32 -24.65
C ARG A 269 -14.89 2.09 -23.82
N GLN A 270 -14.79 2.31 -22.52
CA GLN A 270 -15.92 2.26 -21.59
C GLN A 270 -16.37 3.68 -21.26
N ARG A 271 -17.61 4.04 -21.61
CA ARG A 271 -18.27 5.27 -21.15
C ARG A 271 -18.41 5.26 -19.64
N ALA A 272 -18.30 6.45 -19.05
CA ALA A 272 -18.32 6.62 -17.60
C ALA A 272 -19.08 7.91 -17.22
N ARG A 273 -19.89 7.82 -16.17
CA ARG A 273 -20.41 8.99 -15.44
C ARG A 273 -19.28 9.66 -14.66
N LEU A 274 -18.43 8.83 -14.05
CA LEU A 274 -17.36 9.20 -13.14
C LEU A 274 -16.24 8.19 -13.25
N VAL A 275 -15.00 8.66 -13.08
CA VAL A 275 -13.81 7.79 -13.04
C VAL A 275 -13.10 7.94 -11.69
N ALA A 276 -12.75 6.82 -11.08
CA ALA A 276 -11.92 6.74 -9.88
C ALA A 276 -10.62 5.98 -10.18
N VAL A 277 -9.48 6.65 -10.04
CA VAL A 277 -8.15 6.10 -10.32
C VAL A 277 -7.55 5.55 -9.02
N ALA A 278 -7.30 4.24 -9.00
CA ALA A 278 -6.80 3.51 -7.83
C ALA A 278 -5.62 2.59 -8.21
N CYS A 279 -4.74 3.10 -9.08
CA CYS A 279 -3.71 2.32 -9.75
C CYS A 279 -2.44 2.10 -8.92
N ASN A 280 -2.31 2.68 -7.71
CA ASN A 280 -1.09 2.87 -6.89
C ASN A 280 -0.35 4.19 -7.19
N ALA A 281 0.49 4.66 -6.25
CA ALA A 281 1.20 5.95 -6.34
C ALA A 281 2.26 6.07 -7.45
N ILE A 282 2.46 5.04 -8.27
CA ILE A 282 3.29 5.09 -9.48
C ILE A 282 2.42 5.10 -10.73
N GLU A 283 1.46 4.17 -10.84
CA GLU A 283 0.65 4.06 -12.06
C GLU A 283 -0.51 5.08 -12.11
N THR A 284 -0.98 5.59 -10.96
CA THR A 284 -1.98 6.68 -10.91
C THR A 284 -1.46 7.97 -11.56
N PRO A 285 -0.32 8.55 -11.14
CA PRO A 285 0.20 9.73 -11.82
C PRO A 285 0.60 9.44 -13.26
N ARG A 286 1.08 8.22 -13.57
CA ARG A 286 1.39 7.82 -14.94
C ARG A 286 0.16 7.87 -15.85
N LEU A 287 -0.96 7.24 -15.46
CA LEU A 287 -2.20 7.22 -16.24
C LEU A 287 -2.74 8.65 -16.45
N LEU A 288 -2.70 9.48 -15.41
CA LEU A 288 -3.15 10.87 -15.50
C LEU A 288 -2.25 11.70 -16.45
N MET A 289 -0.93 11.50 -16.44
CA MET A 289 0.00 12.11 -17.40
C MET A 289 -0.21 11.60 -18.84
N LEU A 290 -0.45 10.31 -19.02
CA LEU A 290 -0.79 9.71 -20.33
C LEU A 290 -2.14 10.21 -20.87
N SER A 291 -2.99 10.75 -20.00
CA SER A 291 -4.29 11.32 -20.34
C SER A 291 -4.22 12.81 -20.71
N ALA A 292 -3.05 13.32 -21.09
CA ALA A 292 -2.88 14.69 -21.55
C ALA A 292 -3.73 15.01 -22.80
N SER A 293 -4.16 16.26 -22.90
CA SER A 293 -4.99 16.76 -24.00
C SER A 293 -4.76 18.26 -24.21
N PRO A 294 -5.35 18.90 -25.25
CA PRO A 294 -5.26 20.35 -25.40
C PRO A 294 -5.80 21.15 -24.20
N LEU A 295 -6.77 20.62 -23.44
CA LEU A 295 -7.26 21.27 -22.20
C LEU A 295 -6.39 20.98 -20.98
N PHE A 296 -5.67 19.86 -21.00
CA PHE A 296 -4.81 19.39 -19.91
C PHE A 296 -3.43 18.98 -20.47
N PRO A 297 -2.61 19.95 -20.93
CA PRO A 297 -1.40 19.66 -21.69
C PRO A 297 -0.34 18.90 -20.90
N ASP A 298 -0.31 19.09 -19.58
CA ASP A 298 0.66 18.45 -18.67
C ASP A 298 0.08 17.21 -17.94
N GLY A 299 -1.03 16.66 -18.48
CA GLY A 299 -1.77 15.55 -17.88
C GLY A 299 -3.07 15.99 -17.22
N LEU A 300 -4.02 15.06 -17.18
CA LEU A 300 -5.35 15.28 -16.59
C LEU A 300 -5.22 15.56 -15.09
N ALA A 301 -5.91 16.59 -14.61
CA ALA A 301 -5.87 17.05 -13.22
C ALA A 301 -4.48 17.49 -12.71
N ASN A 302 -3.71 18.19 -13.54
CA ASN A 302 -2.36 18.68 -13.18
C ASN A 302 -2.20 20.20 -13.31
N SER A 303 -3.26 21.01 -13.15
CA SER A 303 -3.16 22.47 -13.25
C SER A 303 -2.22 23.08 -12.19
N SER A 304 -2.11 22.43 -11.03
CA SER A 304 -1.21 22.83 -9.93
C SER A 304 0.25 22.46 -10.15
N GLY A 305 0.55 21.60 -11.13
CA GLY A 305 1.87 21.03 -11.34
C GLY A 305 2.31 20.05 -10.23
N GLN A 306 1.42 19.66 -9.33
CA GLN A 306 1.71 18.74 -8.20
C GLN A 306 1.62 17.26 -8.58
N LEU A 307 1.03 16.90 -9.72
CA LEU A 307 0.90 15.51 -10.12
C LEU A 307 2.28 14.84 -10.25
N GLY A 308 2.38 13.68 -9.61
CA GLY A 308 3.60 12.90 -9.51
C GLY A 308 4.58 13.38 -8.45
N ARG A 309 4.48 14.59 -7.90
CA ARG A 309 5.42 15.12 -6.90
C ARG A 309 5.13 14.61 -5.49
N ASN A 310 6.07 14.85 -4.58
CA ASN A 310 5.96 14.48 -3.17
C ASN A 310 5.81 12.96 -2.98
N TYR A 311 6.47 12.19 -3.85
CA TYR A 311 6.50 10.74 -3.73
C TYR A 311 7.14 10.34 -2.40
N MET A 312 6.38 9.59 -1.62
CA MET A 312 6.76 9.06 -0.30
C MET A 312 6.67 7.54 -0.32
N ARG A 313 7.48 6.89 0.53
CA ARG A 313 7.66 5.44 0.54
C ARG A 313 7.78 4.81 1.93
N HIS A 314 7.75 5.63 2.99
CA HIS A 314 8.31 5.39 4.33
C HIS A 314 9.83 5.30 4.40
N THR A 315 10.35 5.86 5.49
CA THR A 315 11.70 5.60 5.99
C THR A 315 11.76 4.15 6.46
N THR A 316 12.65 3.35 5.87
CA THR A 316 12.71 1.90 6.14
C THR A 316 14.12 1.40 6.43
N GLY A 317 14.22 0.29 7.16
CA GLY A 317 15.46 -0.46 7.41
C GLY A 317 15.15 -1.72 8.20
N SER A 318 15.98 -2.77 8.15
CA SER A 318 15.76 -3.96 8.99
C SER A 318 16.94 -4.26 9.90
N VAL A 319 16.64 -4.87 11.05
CA VAL A 319 17.63 -5.43 11.96
C VAL A 319 17.32 -6.91 12.12
N TYR A 320 18.29 -7.75 11.75
CA TYR A 320 18.27 -9.19 12.02
C TYR A 320 19.27 -9.49 13.13
N ALA A 321 18.91 -10.42 14.02
CA ALA A 321 19.74 -10.82 15.13
C ALA A 321 19.83 -12.34 15.21
N GLN A 322 21.01 -12.86 15.49
CA GLN A 322 21.23 -14.30 15.71
C GLN A 322 21.32 -14.61 17.20
N PHE A 323 20.92 -15.83 17.57
CA PHE A 323 20.91 -16.30 18.95
C PHE A 323 21.55 -17.69 19.07
N ASP A 324 22.01 -18.06 20.27
CA ASP A 324 22.56 -19.40 20.52
C ASP A 324 21.51 -20.51 20.34
N ARG A 325 20.23 -20.20 20.59
CA ARG A 325 19.12 -21.15 20.48
C ARG A 325 18.26 -20.83 19.25
N PRO A 326 17.68 -21.87 18.60
CA PRO A 326 16.75 -21.67 17.49
C PRO A 326 15.60 -20.72 17.85
N VAL A 327 15.42 -19.67 17.04
CA VAL A 327 14.26 -18.77 17.11
C VAL A 327 13.18 -19.24 16.14
N ARG A 328 13.59 -19.62 14.92
CA ARG A 328 12.71 -20.04 13.81
C ARG A 328 11.68 -18.97 13.47
N MET A 329 12.14 -17.75 13.19
CA MET A 329 11.27 -16.59 12.95
C MET A 329 10.21 -16.80 11.85
N TYR A 330 10.49 -17.69 10.88
CA TYR A 330 9.60 -18.04 9.77
C TYR A 330 8.36 -18.85 10.16
N ARG A 331 8.27 -19.32 11.42
CA ARG A 331 7.09 -20.04 11.89
C ARG A 331 6.06 -19.07 12.44
N GLY A 332 4.90 -19.01 11.80
CA GLY A 332 3.83 -18.09 12.16
C GLY A 332 3.81 -16.85 11.30
N GLU A 333 2.91 -15.94 11.64
CA GLU A 333 2.63 -14.74 10.85
C GLU A 333 3.88 -13.86 10.66
N THR A 334 4.19 -13.55 9.39
CA THR A 334 5.46 -12.91 8.96
C THR A 334 5.81 -11.63 9.72
N MET A 335 4.80 -10.84 10.05
CA MET A 335 4.99 -9.56 10.75
C MET A 335 4.21 -9.45 12.05
N ALA A 336 3.71 -10.53 12.66
CA ALA A 336 2.86 -10.43 13.86
C ALA A 336 3.57 -9.98 15.15
N GLY A 337 4.00 -8.72 15.19
CA GLY A 337 4.68 -8.11 16.32
C GLY A 337 4.99 -6.66 16.01
N ILE A 338 4.63 -5.74 16.90
CA ILE A 338 4.87 -4.30 16.76
C ILE A 338 5.36 -3.73 18.08
N VAL A 339 6.25 -2.72 18.02
CA VAL A 339 6.56 -1.78 19.10
C VAL A 339 6.23 -0.38 18.60
N ALA A 340 5.33 0.31 19.29
CA ALA A 340 4.77 1.59 18.89
C ALA A 340 5.31 2.79 19.67
N ASP A 341 6.10 2.59 20.72
CA ASP A 341 6.62 3.66 21.59
C ASP A 341 7.42 4.73 20.82
N GLU A 342 8.14 4.32 19.77
CA GLU A 342 8.98 5.20 18.94
C GLU A 342 8.20 5.95 17.84
N SER A 343 6.90 5.69 17.71
CA SER A 343 6.03 6.30 16.71
C SER A 343 5.50 7.69 17.13
N ARG A 344 5.95 8.19 18.29
CA ARG A 344 5.67 9.55 18.77
C ARG A 344 6.49 10.58 18.00
N HIS A 345 6.00 11.81 17.94
CA HIS A 345 6.80 12.96 17.53
C HIS A 345 7.59 13.47 18.73
N ASP A 346 8.92 13.39 18.64
CA ASP A 346 9.87 13.73 19.71
C ASP A 346 11.20 14.14 19.06
N VAL A 347 11.44 15.45 19.03
CA VAL A 347 12.55 16.08 18.32
C VAL A 347 13.89 15.96 19.04
N ASP A 348 13.89 15.59 20.32
CA ASP A 348 15.12 15.38 21.11
C ASP A 348 15.95 14.20 20.56
N ARG A 349 15.32 13.33 19.75
CA ARG A 349 15.97 12.25 19.00
C ARG A 349 16.72 12.73 17.75
N GLY A 350 16.62 14.01 17.40
CA GLY A 350 17.31 14.63 16.26
C GLY A 350 16.57 14.56 14.92
N PHE A 351 15.28 14.25 14.91
CA PHE A 351 14.42 14.21 13.72
C PHE A 351 12.94 14.49 14.06
N ALA A 352 12.16 14.88 13.06
CA ALA A 352 10.70 15.02 13.11
C ALA A 352 9.99 13.72 12.69
N GLY A 353 8.73 13.57 13.09
CA GLY A 353 7.97 12.32 12.95
C GLY A 353 8.39 11.20 13.91
N GLY A 354 8.03 9.97 13.56
CA GLY A 354 8.34 8.77 14.35
C GLY A 354 8.30 7.50 13.49
N TYR A 355 8.55 6.35 14.13
CA TYR A 355 8.59 5.05 13.46
C TYR A 355 8.08 3.91 14.36
N TYR A 356 7.67 2.82 13.74
CA TYR A 356 7.39 1.54 14.40
C TYR A 356 8.56 0.57 14.20
N MET A 357 8.73 -0.34 15.15
CA MET A 357 9.52 -1.56 14.95
C MET A 357 8.55 -2.72 14.83
N GLU A 358 8.46 -3.30 13.64
CA GLU A 358 7.57 -4.41 13.33
C GLU A 358 8.39 -5.68 13.13
N THR A 359 7.96 -6.84 13.62
CA THR A 359 8.64 -8.09 13.25
C THR A 359 8.59 -8.26 11.73
N ILE A 360 9.63 -8.87 11.15
CA ILE A 360 9.62 -9.31 9.77
C ILE A 360 10.43 -10.60 9.66
N SER A 361 9.88 -11.59 8.97
CA SER A 361 10.60 -12.83 8.64
C SER A 361 10.59 -13.05 7.13
N LEU A 362 11.72 -12.81 6.48
CA LEU A 362 11.91 -13.24 5.10
C LEU A 362 12.24 -14.73 5.07
N GLY A 363 11.77 -15.45 4.05
CA GLY A 363 12.26 -16.79 3.78
C GLY A 363 13.75 -16.77 3.35
N PRO A 364 14.41 -17.93 3.27
CA PRO A 364 15.83 -17.99 2.94
C PRO A 364 16.17 -17.34 1.59
N ALA A 365 15.29 -17.48 0.59
CA ALA A 365 15.56 -16.98 -0.75
C ALA A 365 15.46 -15.45 -0.79
N PHE A 366 14.43 -14.88 -0.15
CA PHE A 366 14.31 -13.43 -0.02
C PHE A 366 15.38 -12.84 0.90
N LEU A 367 15.73 -13.50 2.01
CA LEU A 367 16.81 -13.02 2.87
C LEU A 367 18.15 -12.99 2.11
N ALA A 368 18.42 -13.98 1.25
CA ALA A 368 19.62 -13.99 0.43
C ALA A 368 19.62 -12.89 -0.64
N SER A 369 18.49 -12.52 -1.22
CA SER A 369 18.45 -11.46 -2.25
C SER A 369 18.36 -10.05 -1.69
N PHE A 370 17.71 -9.89 -0.54
CA PHE A 370 17.45 -8.59 0.04
C PHE A 370 18.38 -8.29 1.21
N GLY A 371 18.83 -9.28 2.01
CA GLY A 371 19.68 -9.07 3.19
C GLY A 371 20.79 -8.04 3.02
N ASP A 372 21.65 -8.20 2.01
CA ASP A 372 22.55 -7.14 1.54
C ASP A 372 22.79 -7.35 0.03
N PRO A 373 22.07 -6.63 -0.86
CA PRO A 373 22.07 -6.94 -2.28
C PRO A 373 23.46 -6.86 -2.90
N GLY A 374 23.88 -7.95 -3.54
CA GLY A 374 25.21 -8.08 -4.16
C GLY A 374 26.35 -8.41 -3.19
N ALA A 375 26.08 -8.59 -1.89
CA ALA A 375 27.08 -9.00 -0.92
C ALA A 375 27.52 -10.46 -1.11
N TRP A 376 28.76 -10.75 -0.72
CA TRP A 376 29.36 -12.07 -0.76
C TRP A 376 30.43 -12.19 0.33
N GLY A 377 30.72 -13.41 0.77
CA GLY A 377 31.80 -13.72 1.71
C GLY A 377 31.32 -14.18 3.07
N PRO A 378 32.27 -14.44 4.00
CA PRO A 378 31.98 -15.13 5.27
C PRO A 378 30.89 -14.48 6.11
N ASP A 379 30.84 -13.15 6.18
CA ASP A 379 29.85 -12.43 6.98
C ASP A 379 28.43 -12.58 6.43
N PHE A 380 28.30 -12.55 5.10
CA PHE A 380 27.02 -12.77 4.43
C PHE A 380 26.58 -14.24 4.51
N THR A 381 27.52 -15.18 4.33
CA THR A 381 27.26 -16.61 4.54
C THR A 381 26.82 -16.89 5.97
N ALA A 382 27.46 -16.29 6.97
CA ALA A 382 27.10 -16.46 8.38
C ALA A 382 25.67 -16.01 8.69
N LEU A 383 25.20 -14.91 8.08
CA LEU A 383 23.80 -14.46 8.19
C LEU A 383 22.82 -15.55 7.72
N LEU A 384 23.13 -16.20 6.59
CA LEU A 384 22.29 -17.24 5.99
C LEU A 384 22.39 -18.59 6.71
N ASP A 385 23.60 -19.01 7.11
CA ASP A 385 23.83 -20.26 7.84
C ASP A 385 23.12 -20.25 9.21
N GLY A 386 23.03 -19.07 9.84
CA GLY A 386 22.33 -18.89 11.11
C GLY A 386 20.81 -18.72 10.99
N TYR A 387 20.20 -18.92 9.80
CA TYR A 387 18.79 -18.61 9.55
C TYR A 387 17.80 -19.20 10.57
N GLU A 388 18.01 -20.45 11.02
CA GLU A 388 17.13 -21.09 12.02
C GLU A 388 17.18 -20.36 13.39
N HIS A 389 18.26 -19.64 13.66
CA HIS A 389 18.56 -18.93 14.91
C HIS A 389 18.27 -17.43 14.81
N THR A 390 17.69 -16.97 13.69
CA THR A 390 17.48 -15.55 13.43
C THR A 390 16.12 -15.07 13.95
N ALA A 391 16.13 -13.88 14.57
CA ALA A 391 14.96 -13.00 14.75
C ALA A 391 15.12 -11.78 13.85
N GLY A 392 14.01 -11.19 13.41
CA GLY A 392 14.02 -10.11 12.41
C GLY A 392 12.95 -9.07 12.70
N MET A 393 13.34 -7.80 12.60
CA MET A 393 12.41 -6.67 12.63
C MET A 393 12.69 -5.68 11.50
N TRP A 394 11.64 -4.98 11.10
CA TRP A 394 11.61 -3.87 10.17
C TRP A 394 11.30 -2.58 10.93
N VAL A 395 12.12 -1.57 10.70
CA VAL A 395 11.87 -0.19 11.09
C VAL A 395 11.07 0.44 9.96
N VAL A 396 9.90 1.00 10.30
CA VAL A 396 9.01 1.68 9.36
C VAL A 396 8.58 3.01 9.95
N GLY A 397 8.94 4.11 9.30
CA GLY A 397 8.70 5.46 9.80
C GLY A 397 8.33 6.45 8.72
N GLU A 398 7.90 7.62 9.16
CA GLU A 398 7.55 8.71 8.26
C GLU A 398 8.78 9.16 7.46
N ASP A 399 8.62 9.35 6.15
CA ASP A 399 9.58 10.05 5.30
C ASP A 399 9.05 11.44 4.94
N MET A 400 9.96 12.40 4.80
CA MET A 400 9.57 13.77 4.51
C MET A 400 9.11 13.90 3.05
N PRO A 401 7.92 14.48 2.78
CA PRO A 401 7.54 14.80 1.42
C PRO A 401 8.54 15.80 0.85
N GLN A 402 9.05 15.55 -0.36
CA GLN A 402 9.96 16.45 -1.07
C GLN A 402 9.40 16.73 -2.46
N GLU A 403 9.40 17.98 -2.88
CA GLU A 403 8.83 18.37 -4.17
C GLU A 403 9.58 17.73 -5.36
N THR A 404 10.86 17.43 -5.17
CA THR A 404 11.73 16.76 -6.14
C THR A 404 11.48 15.26 -6.22
N ASN A 405 11.14 14.60 -5.11
CA ASN A 405 10.77 13.18 -5.10
C ASN A 405 9.47 13.02 -5.88
N ARG A 406 9.54 12.32 -7.03
CA ARG A 406 8.44 12.32 -7.98
C ARG A 406 8.40 11.14 -8.92
N VAL A 407 7.22 10.88 -9.46
CA VAL A 407 6.97 10.03 -10.61
C VAL A 407 6.79 10.90 -11.85
N THR A 408 7.47 10.58 -12.95
CA THR A 408 7.32 11.25 -14.27
C THR A 408 7.22 10.22 -15.38
N LEU A 409 6.83 10.64 -16.58
CA LEU A 409 6.98 9.80 -17.78
C LEU A 409 8.44 9.79 -18.24
N ASN A 410 8.95 8.61 -18.58
CA ASN A 410 10.20 8.47 -19.30
C ASN A 410 9.91 8.43 -20.81
N THR A 411 10.39 9.44 -21.54
CA THR A 411 10.10 9.59 -22.98
C THR A 411 11.05 8.79 -23.88
N THR A 412 12.08 8.13 -23.33
CA THR A 412 13.02 7.31 -24.10
C THR A 412 12.81 5.81 -23.94
N VAL A 413 12.00 5.40 -22.96
CA VAL A 413 11.68 4.00 -22.68
C VAL A 413 10.16 3.81 -22.71
N THR A 414 9.71 2.81 -23.46
CA THR A 414 8.30 2.45 -23.56
C THR A 414 8.03 1.06 -23.02
N ASP A 415 6.78 0.82 -22.59
CA ASP A 415 6.32 -0.51 -22.24
C ASP A 415 5.93 -1.33 -23.47
N HIS A 416 5.40 -2.53 -23.23
CA HIS A 416 4.92 -3.44 -24.27
C HIS A 416 3.75 -2.91 -25.11
N LEU A 417 3.04 -1.87 -24.66
CA LEU A 417 1.98 -1.18 -25.40
C LEU A 417 2.50 0.05 -26.15
N GLY A 418 3.82 0.31 -26.10
CA GLY A 418 4.44 1.49 -26.71
C GLY A 418 4.22 2.78 -25.91
N LEU A 419 3.73 2.70 -24.66
CA LEU A 419 3.48 3.86 -23.81
C LEU A 419 4.73 4.20 -22.99
N PRO A 420 5.04 5.49 -22.77
CA PRO A 420 6.09 5.90 -21.84
C PRO A 420 6.00 5.18 -20.48
N VAL A 421 7.11 4.62 -20.02
CA VAL A 421 7.20 3.98 -18.69
C VAL A 421 7.29 5.04 -17.59
N PRO A 422 6.92 4.73 -16.34
CA PRO A 422 7.15 5.67 -15.25
C PRO A 422 8.64 5.68 -14.86
N ASN A 423 9.16 6.87 -14.60
CA ASN A 423 10.41 7.08 -13.89
C ASN A 423 10.12 7.45 -12.44
N VAL A 424 10.64 6.67 -11.49
CA VAL A 424 10.51 6.92 -10.05
C VAL A 424 11.79 7.60 -9.55
N HIS A 425 11.70 8.87 -9.20
CA HIS A 425 12.80 9.64 -8.65
C HIS A 425 12.67 9.78 -7.13
N PHE A 426 13.73 9.46 -6.38
CA PHE A 426 13.74 9.62 -4.93
C PHE A 426 15.13 9.93 -4.37
N ASP A 427 15.18 10.93 -3.50
CA ASP A 427 16.32 11.30 -2.67
C ASP A 427 15.96 11.13 -1.19
N ASP A 428 16.87 10.54 -0.41
CA ASP A 428 16.71 10.44 1.05
C ASP A 428 16.81 11.85 1.67
N HIS A 429 15.85 12.22 2.53
CA HIS A 429 15.94 13.46 3.31
C HIS A 429 16.86 13.27 4.53
N PRO A 430 17.64 14.28 4.97
CA PRO A 430 18.49 14.16 6.18
C PRO A 430 17.73 13.73 7.45
N ASN A 431 16.49 14.22 7.61
CA ASN A 431 15.56 13.78 8.66
C ASN A 431 15.36 12.25 8.67
N ASP A 432 15.11 11.69 7.48
CA ASP A 432 14.76 10.29 7.28
C ASP A 432 15.97 9.40 7.54
N VAL A 433 17.17 9.86 7.14
CA VAL A 433 18.44 9.20 7.47
C VAL A 433 18.68 9.18 8.97
N ALA A 434 18.45 10.29 9.67
CA ALA A 434 18.58 10.37 11.13
C ALA A 434 17.59 9.45 11.84
N MET A 435 16.32 9.45 11.41
CA MET A 435 15.28 8.55 11.93
C MET A 435 15.66 7.07 11.73
N ARG A 436 16.08 6.69 10.53
CA ARG A 436 16.50 5.32 10.19
C ARG A 436 17.67 4.87 11.06
N ASN A 437 18.67 5.73 11.26
CA ASN A 437 19.83 5.42 12.08
C ASN A 437 19.47 5.22 13.56
N HIS A 438 18.56 6.05 14.09
CA HIS A 438 18.01 5.85 15.43
C HIS A 438 17.23 4.53 15.53
N GLY A 439 16.38 4.23 14.53
CA GLY A 439 15.67 2.96 14.45
C GLY A 439 16.59 1.74 14.44
N TYR A 440 17.66 1.76 13.65
CA TYR A 440 18.68 0.71 13.68
C TYR A 440 19.32 0.53 15.04
N GLN A 441 19.64 1.64 15.73
CA GLN A 441 20.23 1.59 17.05
C GLN A 441 19.26 0.95 18.07
N GLN A 442 17.99 1.38 18.08
CA GLN A 442 16.99 0.83 18.99
C GLN A 442 16.69 -0.64 18.70
N GLY A 443 16.61 -1.04 17.44
CA GLY A 443 16.41 -2.44 17.04
C GLY A 443 17.57 -3.34 17.46
N SER A 444 18.82 -2.87 17.29
CA SER A 444 20.01 -3.59 17.77
C SER A 444 20.00 -3.73 19.30
N LEU A 445 19.80 -2.63 20.02
CA LEU A 445 19.74 -2.63 21.49
C LEU A 445 18.66 -3.57 22.03
N LEU A 446 17.50 -3.63 21.36
CA LEU A 446 16.40 -4.50 21.74
C LEU A 446 16.85 -5.96 21.72
N TYR A 447 17.44 -6.42 20.62
CA TYR A 447 17.89 -7.80 20.50
C TYR A 447 19.11 -8.11 21.39
N GLU A 448 20.07 -7.20 21.47
CA GLU A 448 21.24 -7.35 22.36
C GLU A 448 20.83 -7.48 23.83
N SER A 449 19.79 -6.75 24.25
CA SER A 449 19.29 -6.83 25.62
C SER A 449 18.83 -8.24 26.00
N VAL A 450 18.42 -9.08 25.04
CA VAL A 450 17.96 -10.46 25.27
C VAL A 450 18.95 -11.52 24.80
N GLY A 451 20.21 -11.13 24.61
CA GLY A 451 21.31 -12.07 24.37
C GLY A 451 21.52 -12.46 22.91
N ALA A 452 21.23 -11.55 21.97
CA ALA A 452 21.69 -11.73 20.60
C ALA A 452 23.22 -11.83 20.54
N VAL A 453 23.74 -12.79 19.77
CA VAL A 453 25.19 -12.98 19.57
C VAL A 453 25.75 -12.04 18.51
N SER A 454 24.90 -11.62 17.57
CA SER A 454 25.21 -10.64 16.54
C SER A 454 23.94 -9.91 16.12
N THR A 455 24.10 -8.67 15.62
CA THR A 455 23.04 -7.94 14.94
C THR A 455 23.53 -7.46 13.57
N HIS A 456 22.66 -7.55 12.57
CA HIS A 456 22.92 -7.21 11.18
C HIS A 456 21.89 -6.18 10.74
N ARG A 457 22.38 -4.99 10.36
CA ARG A 457 21.55 -3.92 9.79
C ARG A 457 21.51 -4.11 8.30
N THR A 458 20.31 -4.24 7.74
CA THR A 458 20.14 -4.41 6.31
C THR A 458 19.64 -3.11 5.68
N PRO A 459 20.10 -2.77 4.47
CA PRO A 459 19.62 -1.59 3.77
C PRO A 459 18.12 -1.65 3.48
N PRO A 460 17.50 -0.52 3.09
CA PRO A 460 16.15 -0.52 2.54
C PRO A 460 16.05 -1.41 1.29
N TYR A 461 14.90 -2.06 1.12
CA TYR A 461 14.52 -2.81 -0.09
C TYR A 461 13.51 -2.00 -0.92
N PRO A 462 13.10 -2.46 -2.12
CA PRO A 462 12.05 -1.81 -2.90
C PRO A 462 10.81 -1.54 -2.05
N ALA A 463 10.27 -0.33 -2.15
CA ALA A 463 9.20 0.10 -1.26
C ALA A 463 7.86 -0.55 -1.59
N THR A 464 7.08 -0.84 -0.55
CA THR A 464 5.71 -1.35 -0.63
C THR A 464 4.67 -0.29 -0.24
N HIS A 465 5.07 0.77 0.46
CA HIS A 465 4.21 1.84 0.96
C HIS A 465 4.30 3.11 0.10
N ASN A 466 3.84 3.04 -1.15
CA ASN A 466 4.01 4.13 -2.12
C ASN A 466 2.88 5.16 -2.00
N MET A 467 3.23 6.45 -1.83
CA MET A 467 2.29 7.50 -1.39
C MET A 467 2.54 8.87 -2.04
N GLY A 468 1.53 9.75 -2.01
CA GLY A 468 1.68 11.21 -2.12
C GLY A 468 1.62 11.85 -3.52
N THR A 469 1.64 11.06 -4.58
CA THR A 469 1.78 11.56 -5.96
C THR A 469 0.55 12.24 -6.55
N ALA A 470 -0.56 12.27 -5.85
CA ALA A 470 -1.75 13.05 -6.18
C ALA A 470 -2.39 13.57 -4.89
N ARG A 471 -1.53 14.10 -4.01
CA ARG A 471 -1.87 14.38 -2.61
C ARG A 471 -3.11 15.26 -2.45
N MET A 472 -3.84 15.00 -1.37
CA MET A 472 -4.91 15.86 -0.91
C MET A 472 -4.35 17.19 -0.41
N SER A 473 -5.07 18.26 -0.68
CA SER A 473 -4.79 19.61 -0.20
C SER A 473 -6.09 20.39 0.01
N GLU A 474 -6.06 21.36 0.92
CA GLU A 474 -7.17 22.31 1.10
C GLU A 474 -7.28 23.23 -0.11
N ARG A 475 -6.14 23.74 -0.58
CA ARG A 475 -6.07 24.66 -1.72
C ARG A 475 -5.66 23.94 -3.01
N PRO A 476 -6.26 24.28 -4.17
CA PRO A 476 -5.91 23.67 -5.45
C PRO A 476 -4.43 23.78 -5.84
N GLU A 477 -3.76 24.88 -5.49
CA GLU A 477 -2.36 25.12 -5.84
C GLU A 477 -1.36 24.21 -5.08
N ASP A 478 -1.78 23.61 -3.96
CA ASP A 478 -0.88 22.84 -3.08
C ASP A 478 -0.93 21.32 -3.33
N GLY A 479 -1.89 20.83 -4.11
CA GLY A 479 -2.11 19.40 -4.33
C GLY A 479 -2.91 19.11 -5.59
N VAL A 480 -3.38 17.87 -5.72
CA VAL A 480 -4.15 17.41 -6.90
C VAL A 480 -5.62 17.22 -6.56
N THR A 481 -5.89 16.80 -5.31
CA THR A 481 -7.24 16.45 -4.87
C THR A 481 -7.66 17.22 -3.64
N ASN A 482 -8.97 17.39 -3.46
CA ASN A 482 -9.54 17.94 -2.24
C ASN A 482 -9.62 16.88 -1.13
N ALA A 483 -10.22 17.25 0.01
CA ALA A 483 -10.38 16.39 1.17
C ALA A 483 -11.11 15.04 0.92
N PHE A 484 -11.82 14.86 -0.19
CA PHE A 484 -12.54 13.64 -0.54
C PHE A 484 -11.83 12.81 -1.64
N GLY A 485 -10.63 13.21 -2.03
CA GLY A 485 -9.92 12.60 -3.16
C GLY A 485 -10.52 12.93 -4.52
N GLN A 486 -11.45 13.89 -4.60
CA GLN A 486 -11.93 14.47 -5.86
C GLN A 486 -10.87 15.42 -6.41
N THR A 487 -10.57 15.36 -7.71
CA THR A 487 -9.59 16.29 -8.28
C THR A 487 -10.10 17.73 -8.25
N HIS A 488 -9.21 18.70 -8.03
CA HIS A 488 -9.59 20.12 -8.04
C HIS A 488 -10.00 20.60 -9.45
N ASP A 489 -9.38 20.01 -10.49
CA ASP A 489 -9.58 20.43 -11.88
C ASP A 489 -10.80 19.79 -12.55
N VAL A 490 -11.09 18.52 -12.23
CA VAL A 490 -12.08 17.72 -12.93
C VAL A 490 -13.10 17.14 -11.94
N PRO A 491 -14.31 17.72 -11.84
CA PRO A 491 -15.27 17.38 -10.80
C PRO A 491 -15.68 15.90 -10.74
N ASN A 492 -15.77 15.21 -11.87
CA ASN A 492 -16.15 13.79 -11.92
C ASN A 492 -14.95 12.83 -12.05
N LEU A 493 -13.76 13.27 -11.62
CA LEU A 493 -12.56 12.45 -11.51
C LEU A 493 -12.09 12.38 -10.05
N PHE A 494 -11.81 11.17 -9.59
CA PHE A 494 -11.38 10.87 -8.23
C PHE A 494 -10.08 10.05 -8.24
N VAL A 495 -9.30 10.17 -7.19
CA VAL A 495 -8.17 9.30 -6.87
C VAL A 495 -8.51 8.54 -5.59
N SER A 496 -8.18 7.25 -5.53
CA SER A 496 -8.66 6.34 -4.48
C SER A 496 -7.58 5.37 -4.02
N ASP A 497 -6.33 5.82 -3.92
CA ASP A 497 -5.20 5.00 -3.46
C ASP A 497 -4.18 5.81 -2.62
N GLY A 498 -3.00 5.23 -2.38
CA GLY A 498 -1.91 5.88 -1.62
C GLY A 498 -1.45 7.24 -2.17
N SER A 499 -1.75 7.56 -3.44
CA SER A 499 -1.43 8.87 -4.03
C SER A 499 -2.07 10.03 -3.27
N LEU A 500 -3.20 9.81 -2.58
CA LEU A 500 -3.93 10.82 -1.83
C LEU A 500 -3.20 11.38 -0.61
N PHE A 501 -2.15 10.71 -0.13
CA PHE A 501 -1.56 11.02 1.17
C PHE A 501 -0.89 12.39 1.15
N THR A 502 -1.34 13.31 2.01
CA THR A 502 -0.69 14.62 2.15
C THR A 502 0.71 14.48 2.74
N THR A 503 0.86 13.60 3.73
CA THR A 503 2.14 13.13 4.31
C THR A 503 2.06 11.63 4.63
N GLY A 504 3.20 10.96 4.84
CA GLY A 504 3.23 9.50 4.99
C GLY A 504 2.78 8.96 6.36
N ALA A 505 2.94 9.75 7.43
CA ALA A 505 2.88 9.29 8.84
C ALA A 505 3.82 8.09 9.14
N ALA A 506 3.88 7.62 10.38
CA ALA A 506 4.63 6.42 10.71
C ALA A 506 3.86 5.12 10.40
N ALA A 507 2.52 5.19 10.41
CA ALA A 507 1.64 4.03 10.31
C ALA A 507 1.54 3.49 8.88
N ASN A 508 1.53 2.16 8.71
CA ASN A 508 1.36 1.50 7.41
C ASN A 508 0.07 2.00 6.74
N PRO A 509 0.10 2.32 5.43
CA PRO A 509 -0.93 3.16 4.81
C PRO A 509 -2.25 2.45 4.54
N THR A 510 -2.28 1.12 4.45
CA THR A 510 -3.45 0.38 3.93
C THR A 510 -4.73 0.64 4.71
N LEU A 511 -4.68 0.68 6.05
CA LEU A 511 -5.88 0.98 6.85
C LEU A 511 -6.44 2.36 6.51
N THR A 512 -5.57 3.37 6.39
CA THR A 512 -5.95 4.73 6.00
C THR A 512 -6.50 4.77 4.57
N ILE A 513 -5.91 4.03 3.63
CA ILE A 513 -6.44 3.90 2.25
C ILE A 513 -7.87 3.35 2.27
N VAL A 514 -8.13 2.28 3.03
CA VAL A 514 -9.47 1.68 3.14
C VAL A 514 -10.45 2.66 3.79
N ALA A 515 -10.04 3.38 4.85
CA ALA A 515 -10.87 4.39 5.49
C ALA A 515 -11.21 5.56 4.53
N LEU A 516 -10.23 6.05 3.76
CA LEU A 516 -10.42 7.11 2.77
C LEU A 516 -11.35 6.65 1.64
N ALA A 517 -11.17 5.45 1.09
CA ALA A 517 -12.03 4.89 0.06
C ALA A 517 -13.47 4.71 0.56
N THR A 518 -13.64 4.27 1.81
CA THR A 518 -14.95 4.15 2.47
C THR A 518 -15.64 5.52 2.58
N ARG A 519 -14.90 6.55 3.04
CA ARG A 519 -15.41 7.94 3.13
C ARG A 519 -15.73 8.53 1.77
N GLN A 520 -14.88 8.29 0.78
CA GLN A 520 -15.07 8.75 -0.58
C GLN A 520 -16.31 8.13 -1.24
N ALA A 521 -16.61 6.85 -0.95
CA ALA A 521 -17.80 6.20 -1.47
C ALA A 521 -19.11 6.85 -1.00
N ASP A 522 -19.17 7.25 0.28
CA ASP A 522 -20.33 7.99 0.82
C ASP A 522 -20.48 9.34 0.12
N TYR A 523 -19.38 10.09 -0.03
CA TYR A 523 -19.38 11.37 -0.75
C TYR A 523 -19.81 11.21 -2.22
N ILE A 524 -19.25 10.24 -2.96
CA ILE A 524 -19.62 9.99 -4.36
C ILE A 524 -21.11 9.66 -4.48
N ALA A 525 -21.63 8.81 -3.60
CA ALA A 525 -23.05 8.45 -3.62
C ALA A 525 -23.96 9.66 -3.36
N GLU A 526 -23.59 10.53 -2.40
CA GLU A 526 -24.29 11.79 -2.14
C GLU A 526 -24.27 12.72 -3.36
N GLN A 527 -23.10 12.89 -3.99
CA GLN A 527 -22.98 13.76 -5.16
C GLN A 527 -23.76 13.23 -6.38
N LEU A 528 -23.78 11.91 -6.60
CA LEU A 528 -24.59 11.29 -7.66
C LEU A 528 -26.09 11.43 -7.38
N ALA A 529 -26.53 11.21 -6.13
CA ALA A 529 -27.93 11.38 -5.74
C ALA A 529 -28.38 12.84 -5.87
N GLY A 530 -27.50 13.79 -5.53
CA GLY A 530 -27.71 15.23 -5.68
C GLY A 530 -27.63 15.75 -7.12
N ARG A 531 -27.24 14.90 -8.08
CA ARG A 531 -26.98 15.27 -9.50
C ARG A 531 -25.92 16.36 -9.65
N HIS A 532 -24.92 16.37 -8.77
CA HIS A 532 -23.77 17.26 -8.86
C HIS A 532 -22.64 16.70 -9.76
N LEU A 533 -22.75 15.42 -10.15
CA LEU A 533 -21.79 14.68 -10.99
C LEU A 533 -22.45 14.03 -12.21
#